data_AF-A0A6A6QV15-F1
#
_entry.id   AF-A0A6A6QV15-F1
#
_cell.length_a   1.000
_cell.length_b   1.000
_cell.length_c   1.000
_cell.angle_alpha   90.00
_cell.angle_beta   90.00
_cell.angle_gamma   90.00
#
_symmetry.space_group_name_H-M   'P 1'
#
loop_
_entity.id
_entity.type
_entity.pdbx_description
1 polymer ?
#
loop_
_entity_poly.entity_id
_entity_poly.type
_entity_poly.pdbx_seq_one_letter_code
_entity_poly.pdbx_strand_id
1 'polypeptide(L)'
;MSDIQASKRNPFDKAPPEVVLEISTQLGLASTKSWISFRRTCRRFRNITTSYEASTVKNIMARYPQETLERMGIRLAAPTYPAMHNAIRRFATMTWIKNGVSYIVTNSCKAQPQLAVARFEEGLKLLYQISDEPSYSTKVELLHKMSITSLVSLWLALYFCHDEACEQSKGVVDNEHRAEDADFRRQVEVAFGEEVLWQGPAFVYETLKCADRADK
;
A
#
# COMPACT_ATOMS: atom_id res chain seq x y z
N MET A 1 19.01 50.67 -23.24
CA MET A 1 18.05 49.53 -23.31
C MET A 1 18.43 48.58 -22.20
N SER A 2 17.76 48.76 -21.06
CA SER A 2 18.05 48.17 -19.76
C SER A 2 17.15 46.96 -19.48
N ASP A 3 17.75 45.96 -18.84
CA ASP A 3 17.16 45.04 -17.87
C ASP A 3 16.02 44.11 -18.30
N ILE A 4 16.42 42.93 -18.80
CA ILE A 4 15.71 41.68 -18.52
C ILE A 4 16.72 40.71 -17.89
N GLN A 5 17.23 41.05 -16.70
CA GLN A 5 17.71 40.03 -15.76
C GLN A 5 16.48 39.51 -15.01
N ALA A 6 15.74 38.59 -15.64
CA ALA A 6 14.77 37.78 -14.93
C ALA A 6 15.51 37.01 -13.84
N SER A 7 15.44 37.49 -12.60
CA SER A 7 16.05 36.82 -11.47
C SER A 7 15.47 35.39 -11.41
N LYS A 8 16.31 34.39 -11.68
CA LYS A 8 16.01 32.95 -11.48
C LYS A 8 15.92 32.64 -9.97
N ARG A 9 15.17 33.43 -9.20
CA ARG A 9 14.93 33.15 -7.79
C ARG A 9 13.79 32.16 -7.72
N ASN A 10 14.08 30.98 -7.17
CA ASN A 10 13.06 29.97 -6.94
C ASN A 10 11.99 30.58 -6.02
N PRO A 11 10.70 30.64 -6.41
CA PRO A 11 9.63 31.18 -5.55
C PRO A 11 9.57 30.46 -4.19
N PHE A 12 10.08 29.22 -4.13
CA PHE A 12 10.26 28.47 -2.88
C PHE A 12 11.26 29.07 -1.90
N ASP A 13 12.14 29.98 -2.30
CA ASP A 13 13.14 30.58 -1.40
C ASP A 13 12.54 31.67 -0.50
N LYS A 14 11.35 32.19 -0.86
CA LYS A 14 10.66 33.24 -0.10
C LYS A 14 9.41 32.75 0.66
N ALA A 15 8.91 31.54 0.36
CA ALA A 15 7.74 31.00 1.03
C ALA A 15 7.97 30.85 2.56
N PRO A 16 7.01 31.16 3.44
CA PRO A 16 7.13 30.86 4.86
C PRO A 16 7.35 29.36 5.13
N PRO A 17 8.09 28.98 6.20
CA PRO A 17 8.28 27.56 6.55
C PRO A 17 6.99 26.76 6.65
N GLU A 18 5.91 27.38 7.12
CA GLU A 18 4.58 26.79 7.28
C GLU A 18 4.01 26.36 5.93
N VAL A 19 4.11 27.23 4.92
CA VAL A 19 3.68 26.94 3.54
C VAL A 19 4.52 25.82 2.94
N VAL A 20 5.83 25.82 3.20
CA VAL A 20 6.74 24.75 2.74
C VAL A 20 6.39 23.39 3.38
N LEU A 21 6.03 23.37 4.66
CA LEU A 21 5.62 22.15 5.37
C LEU A 21 4.24 21.66 4.91
N GLU A 22 3.30 22.56 4.62
CA GLU A 22 2.01 22.20 4.05
C GLU A 22 2.17 21.58 2.66
N ILE A 23 2.95 22.21 1.77
CA ILE A 23 3.25 21.65 0.45
C ILE A 23 4.01 20.33 0.57
N SER A 24 4.96 20.21 1.50
CA SER A 24 5.68 18.96 1.79
C SER A 24 4.71 17.83 2.12
N THR A 25 3.73 18.12 2.97
CA THR A 25 2.69 17.18 3.38
C THR A 25 1.88 16.72 2.17
N GLN A 26 1.33 17.65 1.40
CA GLN A 26 0.50 17.33 0.23
C GLN A 26 1.29 16.60 -0.86
N LEU A 27 2.52 17.03 -1.14
CA LEU A 27 3.42 16.39 -2.11
C LEU A 27 3.77 14.97 -1.68
N GLY A 28 4.00 14.78 -0.37
CA GLY A 28 4.28 13.49 0.22
C GLY A 28 3.12 12.50 0.12
N LEU A 29 1.90 12.97 0.36
CA LEU A 29 0.66 12.22 0.18
C LEU A 29 0.43 11.84 -1.29
N ALA A 30 0.75 12.74 -2.23
CA ALA A 30 0.52 12.53 -3.65
C ALA A 30 1.60 11.64 -4.30
N SER A 31 2.87 11.80 -3.93
CA SER A 31 3.99 11.05 -4.52
C SER A 31 5.24 11.08 -3.65
N THR A 32 5.55 9.93 -3.03
CA THR A 32 6.79 9.74 -2.26
C THR A 32 8.03 9.97 -3.13
N LYS A 33 8.00 9.56 -4.42
CA LYS A 33 9.12 9.76 -5.36
C LYS A 33 9.36 11.24 -5.64
N SER A 34 8.28 12.00 -5.87
CA SER A 34 8.37 13.45 -6.10
C SER A 34 8.86 14.17 -4.85
N TRP A 35 8.39 13.77 -3.67
CA TRP A 35 8.84 14.32 -2.40
C TRP A 35 10.33 14.06 -2.13
N ILE A 36 10.80 12.82 -2.33
CA ILE A 36 12.23 12.47 -2.17
C ILE A 36 13.09 13.26 -3.17
N SER A 37 12.65 13.35 -4.42
CA SER A 37 13.35 14.11 -5.46
C SER A 37 13.45 15.59 -5.07
N PHE A 38 12.35 16.19 -4.62
CA PHE A 38 12.30 17.58 -4.19
C PHE A 38 13.17 17.85 -2.96
N ARG A 39 13.24 16.92 -2.01
CA ARG A 39 14.15 16.99 -0.86
C ARG A 39 15.63 16.92 -1.28
N ARG A 40 15.95 16.18 -2.34
CA ARG A 40 17.33 16.12 -2.86
C ARG A 40 17.72 17.40 -3.60
N THR A 41 16.82 17.96 -4.40
CA THR A 41 17.09 19.11 -5.26
C THR A 41 16.99 20.46 -4.54
N CYS A 42 16.08 20.63 -3.60
CA CYS A 42 15.87 21.89 -2.88
C CYS A 42 16.48 21.87 -1.48
N ARG A 43 17.60 22.61 -1.28
CA ARG A 43 18.30 22.70 0.02
C ARG A 43 17.40 23.28 1.12
N ARG A 44 16.64 24.33 0.81
CA ARG A 44 15.73 24.97 1.77
C ARG A 44 14.63 24.02 2.21
N PHE A 45 13.98 23.34 1.27
CA PHE A 45 12.97 22.34 1.55
C PHE A 45 13.53 21.25 2.47
N ARG A 46 14.70 20.68 2.13
CA ARG A 46 15.37 19.67 2.96
C ARG A 46 15.64 20.14 4.39
N ASN A 47 16.15 21.35 4.56
CA ASN A 47 16.44 21.89 5.88
C ASN A 47 15.16 22.05 6.69
N ILE A 48 14.13 22.68 6.11
CA ILE A 48 12.84 22.89 6.79
C ILE A 48 12.18 21.55 7.13
N THR A 49 12.09 20.62 6.17
CA THR A 49 11.47 19.31 6.45
C THR A 49 12.24 18.53 7.51
N THR A 50 13.57 18.63 7.56
CA THR A 50 14.37 17.90 8.56
C THR A 50 14.25 18.53 9.95
N SER A 51 14.24 19.85 10.05
CA SER A 51 14.09 20.56 11.34
C SER A 51 12.71 20.40 11.97
N TYR A 52 11.66 20.22 11.16
CA TYR A 52 10.28 20.11 11.64
C TYR A 52 9.68 18.70 11.48
N GLU A 53 10.48 17.70 11.07
CA GLU A 53 10.02 16.35 10.73
C GLU A 53 9.11 15.75 11.80
N ALA A 54 9.58 15.69 13.04
CA ALA A 54 8.83 15.09 14.14
C ALA A 54 7.49 15.81 14.40
N SER A 55 7.47 17.15 14.33
CA SER A 55 6.25 17.95 14.57
C SER A 55 5.26 17.80 13.42
N THR A 56 5.72 17.85 12.18
CA THR A 56 4.85 17.71 11.00
C THR A 56 4.30 16.30 10.88
N VAL A 57 5.13 15.27 11.07
CA VAL A 57 4.68 13.88 11.10
C VAL A 57 3.66 13.69 12.23
N LYS A 58 3.94 14.17 13.44
CA LYS A 58 2.97 14.10 14.55
C LYS A 58 1.63 14.77 14.20
N ASN A 59 1.64 15.95 13.58
CA ASN A 59 0.43 16.68 13.21
C ASN A 59 -0.38 15.99 12.11
N ILE A 60 0.29 15.40 11.11
CA ILE A 60 -0.38 14.64 10.05
C ILE A 60 -0.96 13.36 10.63
N MET A 61 -0.14 12.63 11.39
CA MET A 61 -0.56 11.39 12.05
C MET A 61 -1.71 11.65 13.03
N ALA A 62 -1.81 12.81 13.68
CA ALA A 62 -2.96 13.15 14.52
C ALA A 62 -4.30 13.22 13.74
N ARG A 63 -4.26 13.41 12.41
CA ARG A 63 -5.46 13.38 11.55
C ARG A 63 -5.91 11.96 11.20
N TYR A 64 -5.03 10.97 11.40
CA TYR A 64 -5.33 9.56 11.23
C TYR A 64 -5.44 8.95 12.62
N PRO A 65 -6.61 8.46 13.05
CA PRO A 65 -6.73 7.90 14.39
C PRO A 65 -5.65 6.83 14.59
N GLN A 66 -4.85 6.95 15.65
CA GLN A 66 -3.76 5.99 15.90
C GLN A 66 -4.30 4.55 15.96
N GLU A 67 -5.51 4.40 16.50
CA GLU A 67 -6.27 3.17 16.47
C GLU A 67 -6.54 2.66 15.04
N THR A 68 -6.79 3.53 14.06
CA THR A 68 -6.97 3.14 12.65
C THR A 68 -5.68 2.57 12.05
N LEU A 69 -4.53 3.14 12.41
CA LEU A 69 -3.23 2.68 11.90
C LEU A 69 -2.77 1.40 12.58
N GLU A 70 -2.96 1.31 13.89
CA GLU A 70 -2.72 0.10 14.68
C GLU A 70 -3.66 -1.03 14.27
N ARG A 71 -4.96 -0.74 14.06
CA ARG A 71 -5.92 -1.69 13.47
C ARG A 71 -5.49 -2.13 12.09
N MET A 72 -4.65 -1.41 11.36
CA MET A 72 -4.14 -1.82 10.05
C MET A 72 -2.75 -2.47 10.11
N GLY A 73 -2.23 -2.77 11.31
CA GLY A 73 -0.90 -3.37 11.49
C GLY A 73 0.26 -2.41 11.21
N ILE A 74 -0.02 -1.10 11.09
CA ILE A 74 0.96 -0.09 10.76
C ILE A 74 1.50 0.51 12.06
N ARG A 75 2.64 0.00 12.52
CA ARG A 75 3.41 0.61 13.62
C ARG A 75 4.46 1.56 13.07
N LEU A 76 4.35 2.84 13.41
CA LEU A 76 5.44 3.79 13.19
C LEU A 76 6.53 3.56 14.23
N ALA A 77 7.59 2.84 13.87
CA ALA A 77 8.76 2.69 14.73
C ALA A 77 9.44 4.04 15.05
N ALA A 78 9.31 5.03 14.15
CA ALA A 78 9.77 6.40 14.37
C ALA A 78 8.86 7.40 13.61
N PRO A 79 8.61 8.61 14.16
CA PRO A 79 7.81 9.65 13.52
C PRO A 79 8.61 10.38 12.42
N THR A 80 8.95 9.65 11.36
CA THR A 80 9.70 10.16 10.20
C THR A 80 8.78 10.26 8.97
N TYR A 81 9.10 11.15 8.03
CA TYR A 81 8.34 11.28 6.79
C TYR A 81 8.28 9.98 5.98
N PRO A 82 9.38 9.20 5.82
CA PRO A 82 9.32 7.91 5.13
C PRO A 82 8.36 6.92 5.82
N ALA A 83 8.39 6.85 7.16
CA ALA A 83 7.51 5.96 7.91
C ALA A 83 6.04 6.38 7.76
N MET A 84 5.75 7.69 7.87
CA MET A 84 4.43 8.26 7.62
C MET A 84 3.93 8.00 6.19
N HIS A 85 4.77 8.20 5.17
CA HIS A 85 4.38 7.93 3.79
C HIS A 85 4.10 6.45 3.56
N ASN A 86 4.93 5.56 4.11
CA ASN A 86 4.69 4.12 4.02
C ASN A 86 3.35 3.77 4.69
N ALA A 87 3.07 4.31 5.87
CA ALA A 87 1.81 4.13 6.57
C ALA A 87 0.60 4.56 5.74
N ILE A 88 0.61 5.79 5.22
CA ILE A 88 -0.51 6.33 4.45
C ILE A 88 -0.70 5.55 3.14
N ARG A 89 0.39 5.16 2.47
CA ARG A 89 0.34 4.32 1.27
C ARG A 89 -0.28 2.96 1.56
N ARG A 90 0.13 2.29 2.64
CA ARG A 90 -0.46 1.00 3.05
C ARG A 90 -1.94 1.13 3.35
N PHE A 91 -2.32 2.16 4.10
CA PHE A 91 -3.72 2.48 4.39
C PHE A 91 -4.54 2.66 3.10
N ALA A 92 -4.04 3.47 2.16
CA ALA A 92 -4.71 3.71 0.89
C ALA A 92 -4.84 2.42 0.05
N THR A 93 -3.78 1.61 0.02
CA THR A 93 -3.74 0.32 -0.68
C THR A 93 -4.77 -0.66 -0.10
N MET A 94 -4.79 -0.83 1.23
CA MET A 94 -5.77 -1.70 1.89
C MET A 94 -7.19 -1.23 1.66
N THR A 95 -7.44 0.08 1.78
CA THR A 95 -8.77 0.65 1.58
C THR A 95 -9.24 0.41 0.15
N TRP A 96 -8.36 0.58 -0.83
CA TRP A 96 -8.68 0.32 -2.23
C TRP A 96 -9.00 -1.15 -2.47
N ILE A 97 -8.13 -2.08 -2.04
CA ILE A 97 -8.35 -3.53 -2.20
C ILE A 97 -9.62 -3.96 -1.48
N LYS A 98 -9.82 -3.50 -0.24
CA LYS A 98 -11.03 -3.78 0.52
C LYS A 98 -12.26 -3.33 -0.24
N ASN A 99 -12.29 -2.11 -0.76
CA ASN A 99 -13.47 -1.61 -1.44
C ASN A 99 -13.75 -2.34 -2.77
N GLY A 100 -12.71 -2.75 -3.50
CA GLY A 100 -12.85 -3.55 -4.73
C GLY A 100 -13.33 -4.98 -4.45
N VAL A 101 -12.62 -5.69 -3.57
CA VAL A 101 -12.79 -7.13 -3.37
C VAL A 101 -13.94 -7.48 -2.40
N SER A 102 -14.35 -6.54 -1.52
CA SER A 102 -15.39 -6.83 -0.50
C SER A 102 -16.75 -7.20 -1.10
N TYR A 103 -17.04 -6.79 -2.33
CA TYR A 103 -18.23 -7.22 -3.04
C TYR A 103 -18.21 -8.74 -3.31
N ILE A 104 -17.09 -9.26 -3.83
CA ILE A 104 -16.90 -10.71 -4.07
C ILE A 104 -16.96 -11.48 -2.76
N VAL A 105 -16.28 -11.00 -1.71
CA VAL A 105 -16.28 -11.63 -0.38
C VAL A 105 -17.71 -11.78 0.16
N THR A 106 -18.51 -10.71 0.06
CA THR A 106 -19.89 -10.68 0.56
C THR A 106 -20.80 -11.62 -0.23
N ASN A 107 -20.65 -11.66 -1.55
CA ASN A 107 -21.47 -12.52 -2.40
C ASN A 107 -21.12 -14.01 -2.28
N SER A 108 -19.85 -14.32 -2.04
CA SER A 108 -19.34 -15.68 -1.88
C SER A 108 -19.65 -16.25 -0.50
N CYS A 109 -19.62 -15.43 0.56
CA CYS A 109 -19.84 -15.84 1.95
C CYS A 109 -21.23 -15.43 2.49
N LYS A 110 -22.31 -15.85 1.83
CA LYS A 110 -23.70 -15.43 2.14
C LYS A 110 -24.15 -15.71 3.58
N ALA A 111 -23.63 -16.76 4.21
CA ALA A 111 -24.05 -17.15 5.55
C ALA A 111 -23.60 -16.13 6.63
N GLN A 112 -22.41 -15.56 6.49
CA GLN A 112 -21.83 -14.61 7.46
C GLN A 112 -20.94 -13.57 6.75
N PRO A 113 -21.52 -12.69 5.92
CA PRO A 113 -20.76 -11.79 5.05
C PRO A 113 -19.92 -10.79 5.85
N GLN A 114 -20.46 -10.27 6.97
CA GLN A 114 -19.73 -9.34 7.83
C GLN A 114 -18.49 -9.98 8.46
N LEU A 115 -18.60 -11.24 8.91
CA LEU A 115 -17.46 -11.96 9.45
C LEU A 115 -16.43 -12.25 8.37
N ALA A 116 -16.86 -12.63 7.17
CA ALA A 116 -15.97 -12.89 6.04
C ALA A 116 -15.17 -11.64 5.65
N VAL A 117 -15.83 -10.48 5.55
CA VAL A 117 -15.16 -9.19 5.29
C VAL A 117 -14.18 -8.84 6.42
N ALA A 118 -14.56 -9.06 7.69
CA ALA A 118 -13.65 -8.84 8.81
C ALA A 118 -12.42 -9.76 8.73
N ARG A 119 -12.59 -11.05 8.41
CA ARG A 119 -11.50 -12.02 8.24
C ARG A 119 -10.61 -11.68 7.06
N PHE A 120 -11.20 -11.25 5.95
CA PHE A 120 -10.47 -10.76 4.79
C PHE A 120 -9.60 -9.54 5.16
N GLU A 121 -10.16 -8.56 5.89
CA GLU A 121 -9.41 -7.39 6.34
C GLU A 121 -8.25 -7.78 7.26
N GLU A 122 -8.48 -8.72 8.19
CA GLU A 122 -7.41 -9.28 9.04
C GLU A 122 -6.34 -9.99 8.20
N GLY A 123 -6.73 -10.71 7.15
CA GLY A 123 -5.80 -11.36 6.22
C GLY A 123 -4.90 -10.36 5.50
N LEU A 124 -5.45 -9.23 5.03
CA LEU A 124 -4.65 -8.16 4.41
C LEU A 124 -3.60 -7.56 5.37
N LYS A 125 -3.92 -7.48 6.66
CA LYS A 125 -2.97 -7.01 7.70
C LYS A 125 -1.85 -8.03 7.90
N LEU A 126 -2.21 -9.30 7.99
CA LEU A 126 -1.25 -10.40 8.11
C LEU A 126 -0.32 -10.46 6.89
N LEU A 127 -0.82 -10.17 5.68
CA LEU A 127 0.02 -10.06 4.49
C LEU A 127 1.07 -8.96 4.60
N TYR A 128 0.74 -7.78 5.14
CA TYR A 128 1.76 -6.77 5.41
C TYR A 128 2.78 -7.25 6.44
N GLN A 129 2.32 -7.85 7.53
CA GLN A 129 3.21 -8.37 8.58
C GLN A 129 4.17 -9.43 8.03
N ILE A 130 3.67 -10.37 7.22
CA ILE A 130 4.51 -11.38 6.57
C ILE A 130 5.45 -10.71 5.56
N SER A 131 4.96 -9.78 4.74
CA SER A 131 5.79 -9.10 3.73
C SER A 131 6.96 -8.32 4.35
N ASP A 132 6.77 -7.78 5.56
CA ASP A 132 7.79 -7.02 6.30
C ASP A 132 8.92 -7.88 6.87
N GLU A 133 8.71 -9.19 7.00
CA GLU A 133 9.77 -10.09 7.44
C GLU A 133 10.89 -10.17 6.38
N PRO A 134 12.16 -10.00 6.79
CA PRO A 134 13.26 -9.76 5.87
C PRO A 134 13.77 -11.01 5.14
N SER A 135 13.42 -12.21 5.62
CA SER A 135 13.93 -13.46 5.07
C SER A 135 12.82 -14.51 4.91
N TYR A 136 13.02 -15.43 3.96
CA TYR A 136 12.12 -16.55 3.74
C TYR A 136 11.94 -17.41 5.01
N SER A 137 13.03 -17.71 5.72
CA SER A 137 12.97 -18.51 6.96
C SER A 137 12.14 -17.84 8.05
N THR A 138 12.25 -16.52 8.23
CA THR A 138 11.44 -15.80 9.23
C THR A 138 9.97 -15.76 8.84
N LYS A 139 9.65 -15.61 7.55
CA LYS A 139 8.27 -15.69 7.04
C LYS A 139 7.64 -17.05 7.33
N VAL A 140 8.35 -18.15 7.03
CA VAL A 140 7.88 -19.52 7.30
C VAL A 140 7.70 -19.75 8.80
N GLU A 141 8.66 -19.32 9.63
CA GLU A 141 8.55 -19.44 11.08
C GLU A 141 7.35 -18.66 11.63
N LEU A 142 7.11 -17.45 11.12
CA LEU A 142 5.94 -16.65 11.48
C LEU A 142 4.64 -17.39 11.11
N LEU A 143 4.54 -17.94 9.89
CA LEU A 143 3.38 -18.72 9.44
C LEU A 143 3.11 -19.94 10.33
N HIS A 144 4.15 -20.67 10.73
CA HIS A 144 4.01 -21.82 11.64
C HIS A 144 3.54 -21.45 13.05
N LYS A 145 3.80 -20.21 13.49
CA LYS A 145 3.37 -19.71 14.80
C LYS A 145 1.94 -19.13 14.77
N MET A 146 1.34 -18.97 13.60
CA MET A 146 0.01 -18.39 13.48
C MET A 146 -1.08 -19.33 14.00
N SER A 147 -2.10 -18.75 14.62
CA SER A 147 -3.32 -19.50 14.98
C SER A 147 -4.06 -19.95 13.71
N ILE A 148 -4.88 -21.01 13.83
CA ILE A 148 -5.76 -21.46 12.74
C ILE A 148 -6.61 -20.30 12.21
N THR A 149 -7.14 -19.47 13.11
CA THR A 149 -7.93 -18.29 12.74
C THR A 149 -7.16 -17.30 11.86
N SER A 150 -5.89 -17.05 12.19
CA SER A 150 -5.01 -16.18 11.39
C SER A 150 -4.69 -16.80 10.04
N LEU A 151 -4.43 -18.10 9.99
CA LEU A 151 -4.21 -18.84 8.74
C LEU A 151 -5.45 -18.82 7.83
N VAL A 152 -6.64 -18.94 8.40
CA VAL A 152 -7.91 -18.83 7.65
C VAL A 152 -8.11 -17.42 7.11
N SER A 153 -7.86 -16.38 7.92
CA SER A 153 -7.91 -14.99 7.45
C SER A 153 -6.93 -14.74 6.30
N LEU A 154 -5.69 -15.24 6.43
CA LEU A 154 -4.65 -15.15 5.41
C LEU A 154 -5.07 -15.85 4.11
N TRP A 155 -5.59 -17.08 4.21
CA TRP A 155 -6.09 -17.84 3.08
C TRP A 155 -7.25 -17.12 2.38
N LEU A 156 -8.22 -16.60 3.13
CA LEU A 156 -9.33 -15.82 2.55
C LEU A 156 -8.82 -14.59 1.80
N ALA A 157 -7.85 -13.87 2.35
CA ALA A 157 -7.26 -12.72 1.67
C ALA A 157 -6.56 -13.12 0.36
N LEU A 158 -5.74 -14.17 0.37
CA LEU A 158 -5.07 -14.68 -0.83
C LEU A 158 -6.08 -15.15 -1.88
N TYR A 159 -7.06 -15.97 -1.47
CA TYR A 159 -8.09 -16.52 -2.33
C TYR A 159 -8.88 -15.41 -3.04
N PHE A 160 -9.46 -14.47 -2.29
CA PHE A 160 -10.29 -13.43 -2.91
C PHE A 160 -9.50 -12.40 -3.70
N CYS A 161 -8.24 -12.13 -3.34
CA CYS A 161 -7.37 -11.29 -4.16
C CYS A 161 -6.99 -11.98 -5.48
N HIS A 162 -6.77 -13.30 -5.46
CA HIS A 162 -6.51 -14.09 -6.66
C HIS A 162 -7.76 -14.17 -7.55
N ASP A 163 -8.92 -14.46 -6.96
CA ASP A 163 -10.21 -14.52 -7.66
C ASP A 163 -10.53 -13.21 -8.39
N GLU A 164 -10.41 -12.08 -7.69
CA GLU A 164 -10.56 -10.75 -8.31
C GLU A 164 -9.50 -10.51 -9.40
N ALA A 165 -8.26 -10.96 -9.19
CA ALA A 165 -7.21 -10.83 -10.20
C ALA A 165 -7.54 -11.64 -11.45
N CYS A 166 -8.08 -12.85 -11.34
CA CYS A 166 -8.54 -13.63 -12.48
C CYS A 166 -9.68 -12.93 -13.24
N GLU A 167 -10.67 -12.41 -12.53
CA GLU A 167 -11.82 -11.71 -13.13
C GLU A 167 -11.40 -10.43 -13.88
N GLN A 168 -10.51 -9.63 -13.29
CA GLN A 168 -10.09 -8.34 -13.85
C GLN A 168 -8.98 -8.49 -14.89
N SER A 169 -8.02 -9.39 -14.71
CA SER A 169 -6.81 -9.49 -15.54
C SER A 169 -6.88 -10.61 -16.58
N LYS A 170 -7.97 -10.64 -17.36
CA LYS A 170 -8.15 -11.60 -18.47
C LYS A 170 -6.88 -11.67 -19.33
N GLY A 171 -6.23 -12.83 -19.31
CA GLY A 171 -5.00 -13.10 -20.06
C GLY A 171 -3.67 -12.97 -19.31
N VAL A 172 -3.58 -12.22 -18.20
CA VAL A 172 -2.32 -12.07 -17.41
C VAL A 172 -2.22 -13.14 -16.33
N VAL A 173 -3.30 -13.36 -15.59
CA VAL A 173 -3.37 -14.40 -14.55
C VAL A 173 -4.07 -15.64 -15.11
N ASP A 174 -5.24 -15.50 -15.74
CA ASP A 174 -6.03 -16.66 -16.17
C ASP A 174 -5.65 -17.20 -17.57
N ASN A 175 -4.69 -16.57 -18.27
CA ASN A 175 -4.22 -16.90 -19.63
C ASN A 175 -5.22 -17.73 -20.46
N GLU A 176 -6.20 -17.06 -21.08
CA GLU A 176 -7.42 -17.64 -21.69
C GLU A 176 -7.19 -18.86 -22.61
N HIS A 177 -5.98 -19.00 -23.16
CA HIS A 177 -5.57 -20.11 -24.03
C HIS A 177 -5.28 -21.43 -23.28
N ARG A 178 -5.20 -21.41 -21.94
CA ARG A 178 -4.96 -22.59 -21.08
C ARG A 178 -5.92 -22.66 -19.87
N ALA A 179 -7.05 -21.96 -19.92
CA ALA A 179 -8.02 -21.91 -18.82
C ALA A 179 -8.55 -23.30 -18.39
N GLU A 180 -8.57 -24.29 -19.28
CA GLU A 180 -9.00 -25.66 -18.94
C GLU A 180 -7.90 -26.51 -18.27
N ASP A 181 -6.64 -26.07 -18.30
CA ASP A 181 -5.51 -26.78 -17.70
C ASP A 181 -5.48 -26.55 -16.17
N ALA A 182 -5.97 -27.54 -15.42
CA ALA A 182 -6.05 -27.48 -13.96
C ALA A 182 -4.67 -27.37 -13.30
N ASP A 183 -3.64 -28.00 -13.86
CA ASP A 183 -2.28 -27.96 -13.30
C ASP A 183 -1.65 -26.58 -13.54
N PHE A 184 -1.88 -25.98 -14.71
CA PHE A 184 -1.45 -24.61 -15.00
C PHE A 184 -2.12 -23.60 -14.06
N ARG A 185 -3.45 -23.67 -13.89
CA ARG A 185 -4.18 -22.77 -12.98
C ARG A 185 -3.67 -22.85 -11.54
N ARG A 186 -3.40 -24.07 -11.07
CA ARG A 186 -2.82 -24.28 -9.74
C ARG A 186 -1.42 -23.68 -9.61
N GLN A 187 -0.59 -23.78 -10.64
CA GLN A 187 0.75 -23.16 -10.65
C GLN A 187 0.64 -21.63 -10.60
N VAL A 188 -0.30 -21.04 -11.33
CA VAL A 188 -0.57 -19.59 -11.29
C VAL A 188 -1.04 -19.17 -9.91
N GLU A 189 -1.99 -19.88 -9.30
CA GLU A 189 -2.50 -19.57 -7.96
C GLU A 189 -1.38 -19.60 -6.91
N VAL A 190 -0.52 -20.63 -6.98
CA VAL A 190 0.65 -20.75 -6.10
C VAL A 190 1.64 -19.60 -6.34
N ALA A 191 1.99 -19.31 -7.59
CA ALA A 191 2.93 -18.23 -7.91
C ALA A 191 2.38 -16.86 -7.47
N PHE A 192 1.10 -16.59 -7.69
CA PHE A 192 0.44 -15.38 -7.22
C PHE A 192 0.48 -15.30 -5.69
N GLY A 193 0.13 -16.38 -5.00
CA GLY A 193 0.18 -16.45 -3.54
C GLY A 193 1.57 -16.19 -2.98
N GLU A 194 2.60 -16.78 -3.57
CA GLU A 194 4.00 -16.57 -3.19
C GLU A 194 4.44 -15.11 -3.39
N GLU A 195 4.10 -14.51 -4.54
CA GLU A 195 4.42 -13.11 -4.81
C GLU A 195 3.69 -12.15 -3.86
N VAL A 196 2.43 -12.44 -3.52
CA VAL A 196 1.68 -11.65 -2.54
C VAL A 196 2.28 -11.78 -1.14
N LEU A 197 2.74 -12.97 -0.73
CA LEU A 197 3.43 -13.15 0.55
C LEU A 197 4.80 -12.46 0.58
N TRP A 198 5.45 -12.34 -0.56
CA TRP A 198 6.75 -11.70 -0.69
C TRP A 198 6.66 -10.16 -0.73
N GLN A 199 5.86 -9.63 -1.64
CA GLN A 199 5.73 -8.20 -1.93
C GLN A 199 4.64 -7.51 -1.10
N GLY A 200 3.71 -8.28 -0.54
CA GLY A 200 2.58 -7.80 0.23
C GLY A 200 1.43 -7.26 -0.63
N PRO A 201 0.42 -6.63 -0.01
CA PRO A 201 -0.78 -6.14 -0.70
C PRO A 201 -0.53 -5.08 -1.78
N ALA A 202 0.63 -4.44 -1.81
CA ALA A 202 0.98 -3.51 -2.88
C ALA A 202 1.04 -4.21 -4.25
N PHE A 203 1.46 -5.48 -4.30
CA PHE A 203 1.45 -6.27 -5.54
C PHE A 203 0.02 -6.50 -6.04
N VAL A 204 -0.90 -6.91 -5.15
CA VAL A 204 -2.32 -7.06 -5.49
C VAL A 204 -2.89 -5.77 -6.09
N TYR A 205 -2.62 -4.63 -5.46
CA TYR A 205 -3.08 -3.33 -5.95
C TYR A 205 -2.56 -3.01 -7.36
N GLU A 206 -1.27 -3.22 -7.62
CA GLU A 206 -0.70 -2.96 -8.94
C GLU A 206 -1.24 -3.93 -10.00
N THR A 207 -1.42 -5.21 -9.66
CA THR A 207 -2.01 -6.22 -10.56
C THR A 207 -3.43 -5.84 -10.95
N LEU A 208 -4.29 -5.53 -9.97
CA LEU A 208 -5.69 -5.16 -10.23
C LEU A 208 -5.82 -3.81 -10.96
N LYS A 209 -4.92 -2.86 -10.69
CA LYS A 209 -4.92 -1.55 -11.37
C LYS A 209 -4.35 -1.61 -12.79
N CYS A 210 -3.48 -2.57 -13.09
CA CYS A 210 -3.00 -2.78 -14.46
C CYS A 210 -4.11 -3.33 -15.36
N ALA A 211 -5.01 -4.16 -14.82
CA ALA A 211 -6.22 -4.60 -15.52
C ALA A 211 -7.13 -3.42 -15.92
N ASP A 212 -7.42 -2.50 -14.99
CA ASP A 212 -8.20 -1.26 -15.25
C ASP A 212 -7.66 -0.38 -16.40
N ARG A 213 -6.38 -0.55 -16.76
CA ARG A 213 -5.73 0.19 -17.85
C ARG A 213 -5.71 -0.55 -19.18
N ALA A 214 -5.84 -1.88 -19.18
CA ALA A 214 -5.86 -2.68 -20.40
C ALA A 214 -7.23 -2.62 -21.11
N ASP A 215 -8.29 -2.32 -20.37
CA ASP A 215 -9.66 -2.13 -20.89
C ASP A 215 -9.95 -0.70 -21.40
N LYS A 216 -8.93 0.15 -21.57
CA LYS A 216 -9.03 1.52 -22.13
C LYS A 216 -8.11 1.70 -23.34
#